data_AF-A0A2V1BFH6-F1
#
_entry.id   AF-A0A2V1BFH6-F1
#
_cell.length_a   1.000
_cell.length_b   1.000
_cell.length_c   1.000
_cell.angle_alpha   90.00
_cell.angle_beta   90.00
_cell.angle_gamma   90.00
#
_symmetry.space_group_name_H-M   'P 1'
#
loop_
_entity.id
_entity.type
_entity.pdbx_description
1 polymer ?
#
loop_
_entity_poly.entity_id
_entity_poly.type
_entity_poly.pdbx_seq_one_letter_code
_entity_poly.pdbx_strand_id
1 'polypeptide(L)'
;MSTISDAIKKDHQEIKEYAENIRTATDDDSKTRWQNQFTWELARHSIGEELVVYPAFAKHLGARGQAMADKDRDEHQSVKDVLYKFQKLTPEKPEFLPTLEALMKDLNQHIQEEENDDLPALESALQEDESESMAKSFGRTKAFVPSRSHPSAPNKPPFETVIGLMTAPIDHLGDIFRKFPDETISPNPSTK
;
A
#
# COMPACT_ATOMS: atom_id res chain seq x y z
N MET A 1 15.89 -0.57 -16.41
CA MET A 1 15.58 -1.11 -15.06
C MET A 1 14.08 -0.91 -14.84
N SER A 2 13.52 -1.18 -13.66
CA SER A 2 12.07 -0.96 -13.43
C SER A 2 11.79 0.54 -13.22
N THR A 3 10.77 1.08 -13.90
CA THR A 3 10.27 2.46 -13.69
C THR A 3 9.44 2.56 -12.40
N ILE A 4 9.11 3.78 -11.97
CA ILE A 4 8.20 3.97 -10.82
C ILE A 4 6.81 3.40 -11.13
N SER A 5 6.32 3.60 -12.36
CA SER A 5 5.04 3.01 -12.79
C SER A 5 5.05 1.49 -12.75
N ASP A 6 6.14 0.85 -13.20
CA ASP A 6 6.26 -0.61 -13.15
C ASP A 6 6.22 -1.12 -11.70
N ALA A 7 6.85 -0.41 -10.77
CA ALA A 7 6.88 -0.79 -9.35
C ALA A 7 5.49 -0.68 -8.70
N ILE A 8 4.75 0.40 -8.97
CA ILE A 8 3.41 0.63 -8.44
C ILE A 8 2.40 -0.37 -9.03
N LYS A 9 2.41 -0.55 -10.36
CA LYS A 9 1.54 -1.52 -11.03
C LYS A 9 1.79 -2.96 -10.56
N LYS A 10 3.05 -3.28 -10.25
CA LYS A 10 3.37 -4.57 -9.64
C LYS A 10 2.71 -4.73 -8.27
N ASP A 11 2.81 -3.74 -7.39
CA ASP A 11 2.13 -3.77 -6.09
C ASP A 11 0.62 -3.94 -6.26
N HIS A 12 0.01 -3.19 -7.19
CA HIS A 12 -1.43 -3.31 -7.49
C HIS A 12 -1.82 -4.72 -7.90
N GLN A 13 -1.02 -5.35 -8.76
CA GLN A 13 -1.25 -6.72 -9.19
C GLN A 13 -1.16 -7.69 -8.00
N GLU A 14 -0.11 -7.56 -7.17
CA GLU A 14 0.07 -8.39 -5.97
C GLU A 14 -1.07 -8.22 -4.98
N ILE A 15 -1.51 -6.98 -4.71
CA ILE A 15 -2.62 -6.69 -3.80
C ILE A 15 -3.94 -7.29 -4.31
N LYS A 16 -4.23 -7.17 -5.61
CA LYS A 16 -5.41 -7.79 -6.24
C LYS A 16 -5.35 -9.32 -6.14
N GLU A 17 -4.19 -9.91 -6.41
CA GLU A 17 -3.97 -11.35 -6.28
C GLU A 17 -4.20 -11.83 -4.84
N TYR A 18 -3.67 -11.11 -3.84
CA TYR A 18 -3.85 -11.46 -2.44
C TYR A 18 -5.32 -11.38 -2.01
N ALA A 19 -6.08 -10.41 -2.52
CA ALA A 19 -7.52 -10.34 -2.30
C ALA A 19 -8.26 -11.55 -2.90
N GLU A 20 -7.91 -11.98 -4.11
CA GLU A 20 -8.46 -13.20 -4.72
C GLU A 20 -8.09 -14.46 -3.91
N ASN A 21 -6.86 -14.54 -3.39
CA ASN A 21 -6.44 -15.64 -2.54
C ASN A 21 -7.25 -15.69 -1.22
N ILE A 22 -7.61 -14.53 -0.64
CA ILE A 22 -8.52 -14.48 0.52
C ILE A 22 -9.92 -15.01 0.15
N ARG A 23 -10.46 -14.63 -1.02
CA ARG A 23 -11.80 -15.05 -1.48
C ARG A 23 -11.89 -16.54 -1.73
N THR A 24 -10.84 -17.12 -2.31
CA THR A 24 -10.82 -18.52 -2.77
C THR A 24 -10.28 -19.49 -1.73
N ALA A 25 -9.64 -19.00 -0.67
CA ALA A 25 -9.17 -19.83 0.44
C ALA A 25 -10.33 -20.62 1.08
N THR A 26 -10.10 -21.93 1.25
CA THR A 26 -11.12 -22.89 1.73
C THR A 26 -11.10 -23.08 3.25
N ASP A 27 -10.07 -22.58 3.93
CA ASP A 27 -9.90 -22.66 5.37
C ASP A 27 -9.47 -21.32 6.00
N ASP A 28 -9.69 -21.19 7.30
CA ASP A 28 -9.46 -19.93 8.01
C ASP A 28 -7.96 -19.63 8.28
N ASP A 29 -7.08 -20.64 8.29
CA ASP A 29 -5.63 -20.41 8.41
C ASP A 29 -5.10 -19.75 7.13
N SER A 30 -5.50 -20.28 5.96
CA SER A 30 -5.20 -19.70 4.66
C SER A 30 -5.73 -18.28 4.51
N LYS A 31 -6.99 -18.02 4.90
CA LYS A 31 -7.55 -16.65 4.90
C LYS A 31 -6.77 -15.71 5.81
N THR A 32 -6.38 -16.16 7.00
CA THR A 32 -5.57 -15.36 7.94
C THR A 32 -4.21 -15.00 7.35
N ARG A 33 -3.54 -15.97 6.70
CA ARG A 33 -2.25 -15.75 6.03
C ARG A 33 -2.36 -14.72 4.91
N TRP A 34 -3.32 -14.89 4.01
CA TRP A 34 -3.53 -13.96 2.91
C TRP A 34 -4.03 -12.59 3.37
N GLN A 35 -4.86 -12.51 4.42
CA GLN A 35 -5.23 -11.25 5.07
C GLN A 35 -3.98 -10.51 5.58
N ASN A 36 -3.05 -11.21 6.22
CA ASN A 36 -1.81 -10.61 6.69
C ASN A 36 -0.94 -10.12 5.54
N GLN A 37 -0.78 -10.90 4.48
CA GLN A 37 -0.02 -10.51 3.29
C GLN A 37 -0.64 -9.30 2.59
N PHE A 38 -1.95 -9.34 2.35
CA PHE A 38 -2.72 -8.24 1.76
C PHE A 38 -2.60 -6.95 2.60
N THR A 39 -2.78 -7.04 3.92
CA THR A 39 -2.66 -5.87 4.80
C THR A 39 -1.25 -5.31 4.81
N TRP A 40 -0.26 -6.19 4.86
CA TRP A 40 1.16 -5.83 4.88
C TRP A 40 1.57 -5.13 3.58
N GLU A 41 1.08 -5.59 2.44
CA GLU A 41 1.39 -4.99 1.16
C GLU A 41 0.70 -3.64 0.99
N LEU A 42 -0.63 -3.59 1.16
CA LEU A 42 -1.43 -2.39 0.96
C LEU A 42 -1.02 -1.24 1.88
N ALA A 43 -0.73 -1.52 3.16
CA ALA A 43 -0.32 -0.46 4.10
C ALA A 43 0.99 0.21 3.67
N ARG A 44 1.98 -0.59 3.24
CA ARG A 44 3.31 -0.07 2.89
C ARG A 44 3.30 0.61 1.52
N HIS A 45 2.53 0.06 0.59
CA HIS A 45 2.25 0.66 -0.71
C HIS A 45 1.68 2.07 -0.54
N SER A 46 0.55 2.23 0.16
CA SER A 46 -0.10 3.54 0.30
C SER A 46 0.78 4.59 0.97
N ILE A 47 1.55 4.22 1.99
CA ILE A 47 2.48 5.16 2.65
C ILE A 47 3.70 5.45 1.75
N GLY A 48 4.15 4.45 0.98
CA GLY A 48 5.22 4.62 -0.01
C GLY A 48 4.89 5.70 -1.03
N GLU A 49 3.64 5.71 -1.53
CA GLU A 49 3.18 6.71 -2.50
C GLU A 49 3.07 8.09 -1.88
N GLU A 50 2.49 8.18 -0.67
CA GLU A 50 2.38 9.45 0.07
C GLU A 50 3.72 10.14 0.32
N LEU A 51 4.78 9.35 0.49
CA LEU A 51 6.14 9.83 0.81
C LEU A 51 7.04 10.00 -0.42
N VAL A 52 6.75 9.33 -1.54
CA VAL A 52 7.63 9.32 -2.72
C VAL A 52 6.91 9.86 -3.97
N VAL A 53 5.74 9.35 -4.29
CA VAL A 53 5.02 9.61 -5.54
C VAL A 53 4.29 10.95 -5.47
N TYR A 54 3.54 11.18 -4.41
CA TYR A 54 2.73 12.39 -4.27
C TYR A 54 3.56 13.69 -4.19
N PRO A 55 4.71 13.72 -3.49
CA PRO A 55 5.63 14.85 -3.60
C PRO A 55 6.18 15.04 -5.02
N ALA A 56 6.39 13.95 -5.77
CA ALA A 56 6.86 14.02 -7.15
C ALA A 56 5.78 14.56 -8.10
N PHE A 57 4.51 14.22 -7.91
CA PHE A 57 3.40 14.86 -8.63
C PHE A 57 3.45 16.39 -8.45
N ALA A 58 3.47 16.87 -7.20
CA ALA A 58 3.54 18.31 -6.92
C ALA A 58 4.79 18.98 -7.52
N LYS A 59 5.94 18.31 -7.45
CA LYS A 59 7.22 18.82 -7.98
C LYS A 59 7.24 18.91 -9.51
N HIS A 60 6.80 17.86 -10.21
CA HIS A 60 6.97 17.73 -11.66
C HIS A 60 5.77 18.21 -12.47
N LEU A 61 4.56 18.20 -11.88
CA LEU A 61 3.30 18.58 -12.56
C LEU A 61 2.68 19.87 -11.98
N GLY A 62 3.34 20.52 -11.03
CA GLY A 62 2.94 21.81 -10.45
C GLY A 62 1.55 21.75 -9.78
N ALA A 63 0.72 22.77 -10.02
CA ALA A 63 -0.60 22.87 -9.38
C ALA A 63 -1.54 21.70 -9.72
N ARG A 64 -1.43 21.14 -10.94
CA ARG A 64 -2.18 19.94 -11.33
C ARG A 64 -1.74 18.73 -10.49
N GLY A 65 -0.43 18.54 -10.36
CA GLY A 65 0.12 17.46 -9.55
C GLY A 65 -0.20 17.58 -8.06
N GLN A 66 -0.25 18.80 -7.53
CA GLN A 66 -0.69 19.02 -6.16
C GLN A 66 -2.16 18.61 -5.98
N ALA A 67 -3.04 18.95 -6.92
CA ALA A 67 -4.45 18.55 -6.87
C ALA A 67 -4.64 17.03 -6.99
N MET A 68 -3.87 16.36 -7.85
CA MET A 68 -3.82 14.89 -7.94
C MET A 68 -3.42 14.29 -6.59
N ALA A 69 -2.27 14.73 -6.06
CA ALA A 69 -1.74 14.27 -4.79
C ALA A 69 -2.68 14.54 -3.58
N ASP A 70 -3.49 15.59 -3.60
CA ASP A 70 -4.46 15.86 -2.54
C ASP A 70 -5.70 14.97 -2.65
N LYS A 71 -6.20 14.74 -3.86
CA LYS A 71 -7.29 13.80 -4.14
C LYS A 71 -6.91 12.38 -3.72
N ASP A 72 -5.73 11.91 -4.13
CA ASP A 72 -5.28 10.55 -3.87
C ASP A 72 -5.06 10.30 -2.37
N ARG A 73 -4.62 11.31 -1.62
CA ARG A 73 -4.57 11.25 -0.15
C ARG A 73 -5.94 11.07 0.50
N ASP A 74 -6.97 11.73 -0.03
CA ASP A 74 -8.33 11.63 0.49
C ASP A 74 -8.94 10.24 0.18
N GLU A 75 -8.64 9.68 -1.00
CA GLU A 75 -8.97 8.30 -1.36
C GLU A 75 -8.24 7.28 -0.48
N HIS A 76 -6.92 7.45 -0.30
CA HIS A 76 -6.11 6.65 0.63
C HIS A 76 -6.60 6.71 2.06
N GLN A 77 -7.09 7.86 2.53
CA GLN A 77 -7.66 7.94 3.88
C GLN A 77 -8.86 7.00 4.03
N SER A 78 -9.74 6.94 3.02
CA SER A 78 -10.90 6.03 3.01
C SER A 78 -10.46 4.56 2.99
N VAL A 79 -9.48 4.22 2.14
CA VAL A 79 -8.87 2.88 2.08
C VAL A 79 -8.24 2.49 3.43
N LYS A 80 -7.48 3.40 4.06
CA LYS A 80 -6.85 3.19 5.37
C LYS A 80 -7.88 2.94 6.47
N ASP A 81 -8.99 3.68 6.49
CA ASP A 81 -10.06 3.52 7.46
C ASP A 81 -10.71 2.14 7.36
N VAL A 82 -10.97 1.66 6.15
CA VAL A 82 -11.56 0.33 5.93
C VAL A 82 -10.53 -0.77 6.19
N LEU A 83 -9.27 -0.60 5.77
CA LEU A 83 -8.18 -1.54 6.06
C LEU A 83 -7.94 -1.70 7.57
N TYR A 84 -8.04 -0.61 8.34
CA TYR A 84 -7.92 -0.65 9.80
C TYR A 84 -9.01 -1.48 10.47
N LYS A 85 -10.22 -1.51 9.89
CA LYS A 85 -11.29 -2.41 10.32
C LYS A 85 -10.99 -3.84 9.89
N PHE A 86 -10.68 -4.04 8.62
CA PHE A 86 -10.42 -5.36 8.03
C PHE A 86 -9.30 -6.10 8.76
N GLN A 87 -8.17 -5.45 9.04
CA GLN A 87 -7.00 -6.06 9.69
C GLN A 87 -7.25 -6.54 11.13
N LYS A 88 -8.40 -6.19 11.74
CA LYS A 88 -8.81 -6.62 13.08
C LYS A 88 -9.86 -7.74 13.06
N LEU A 89 -10.43 -8.04 11.90
CA LEU A 89 -11.41 -9.10 11.75
C LEU A 89 -10.69 -10.45 11.70
N THR A 90 -11.37 -11.49 12.16
CA THR A 90 -10.98 -12.88 11.95
C THR A 90 -11.88 -13.49 10.87
N PRO A 91 -11.41 -14.52 10.12
CA PRO A 91 -12.17 -15.11 9.02
C PRO A 91 -13.56 -15.65 9.37
N GLU A 92 -13.82 -15.98 10.64
CA GLU A 92 -15.10 -16.47 11.13
C GLU A 92 -16.15 -15.36 11.29
N LYS A 93 -15.74 -14.10 11.22
CA LYS A 93 -16.65 -12.95 11.33
C LYS A 93 -17.48 -12.82 10.05
N PRO A 94 -18.82 -12.70 10.14
CA PRO A 94 -19.66 -12.51 8.96
C PRO A 94 -19.31 -11.23 8.18
N GLU A 95 -18.67 -10.25 8.83
CA GLU A 95 -18.22 -9.01 8.22
C GLU A 95 -16.89 -9.15 7.45
N PHE A 96 -16.17 -10.27 7.56
CA PHE A 96 -14.82 -10.44 7.01
C PHE A 96 -14.76 -10.20 5.49
N LEU A 97 -15.51 -10.98 4.71
CA LEU A 97 -15.57 -10.82 3.25
C LEU A 97 -16.28 -9.51 2.83
N PRO A 98 -17.43 -9.10 3.41
CA PRO A 98 -18.03 -7.81 3.08
C PRO A 98 -17.10 -6.61 3.27
N THR A 99 -16.24 -6.64 4.30
CA THR A 99 -15.26 -5.57 4.53
C THR A 99 -14.14 -5.60 3.49
N LEU A 100 -13.66 -6.79 3.09
CA LEU A 100 -12.72 -6.93 1.98
C LEU A 100 -13.31 -6.39 0.66
N GLU A 101 -14.58 -6.69 0.35
CA GLU A 101 -15.21 -6.19 -0.89
C GLU A 101 -15.39 -4.67 -0.88
N ALA A 102 -15.78 -4.09 0.25
CA ALA A 102 -15.86 -2.63 0.38
C ALA A 102 -14.49 -1.98 0.18
N LEU A 103 -13.44 -2.57 0.78
CA LEU A 103 -12.07 -2.10 0.62
C LEU A 103 -11.58 -2.19 -0.83
N MET A 104 -11.79 -3.35 -1.48
CA MET A 104 -11.37 -3.57 -2.87
C MET A 104 -12.14 -2.71 -3.85
N LYS A 105 -13.39 -2.33 -3.55
CA LYS A 105 -14.15 -1.40 -4.38
C LYS A 105 -13.46 -0.03 -4.43
N ASP A 106 -13.16 0.55 -3.26
CA ASP A 106 -12.55 1.87 -3.18
C ASP A 106 -11.11 1.84 -3.73
N LEU A 107 -10.36 0.79 -3.41
CA LEU A 107 -8.99 0.61 -3.91
C LEU A 107 -8.95 0.41 -5.43
N ASN A 108 -9.87 -0.36 -6.03
CA ASN A 108 -9.88 -0.54 -7.48
C ASN A 108 -10.21 0.74 -8.24
N GLN A 109 -11.02 1.63 -7.67
CA GLN A 109 -11.27 2.95 -8.26
C GLN A 109 -9.96 3.76 -8.28
N HIS A 110 -9.29 3.85 -7.13
CA HIS A 110 -8.01 4.55 -7.01
C HIS A 110 -6.97 4.02 -8.00
N ILE A 111 -6.76 2.69 -8.03
CA ILE A 111 -5.83 2.03 -8.95
C ILE A 111 -6.13 2.35 -10.41
N GLN A 112 -7.41 2.38 -10.81
CA GLN A 112 -7.77 2.67 -12.20
C GLN A 112 -7.44 4.11 -12.59
N GLU A 113 -7.67 5.07 -11.71
CA GLU A 113 -7.35 6.47 -11.98
C GLU A 113 -5.82 6.66 -12.01
N GLU A 114 -5.13 6.11 -11.03
CA GLU A 114 -3.68 6.24 -10.94
C GLU A 114 -2.96 5.59 -12.15
N GLU A 115 -3.34 4.37 -12.54
CA GLU A 115 -2.68 3.66 -13.65
C GLU A 115 -2.95 4.25 -15.04
N ASN A 116 -4.09 4.93 -15.22
CA ASN A 116 -4.53 5.46 -16.50
C ASN A 116 -4.23 6.96 -16.68
N ASP A 117 -4.20 7.72 -15.59
CA ASP A 117 -4.09 9.18 -15.63
C ASP A 117 -2.84 9.71 -14.92
N ASP A 118 -2.64 9.35 -13.65
CA ASP A 118 -1.61 9.99 -12.81
C ASP A 118 -0.19 9.47 -13.11
N LEU A 119 0.00 8.16 -13.18
CA LEU A 119 1.30 7.56 -13.51
C LEU A 119 1.76 7.93 -14.94
N PRO A 120 0.91 7.84 -15.98
CA PRO A 120 1.31 8.30 -17.32
C PRO A 120 1.69 9.78 -17.35
N ALA A 121 0.99 10.64 -16.60
CA ALA A 121 1.32 12.06 -16.50
C ALA A 121 2.68 12.27 -15.83
N LEU A 122 2.97 11.54 -14.75
CA LEU A 122 4.25 11.61 -14.06
C LEU A 122 5.40 11.11 -14.93
N GLU A 123 5.28 9.93 -15.53
CA GLU A 123 6.33 9.38 -16.41
C GLU A 123 6.63 10.30 -17.60
N SER A 124 5.59 10.94 -18.16
CA SER A 124 5.77 11.91 -19.25
C SER A 124 6.57 13.16 -18.83
N ALA A 125 6.67 13.43 -17.53
CA ALA A 125 7.40 14.58 -16.96
C ALA A 125 8.76 14.20 -16.36
N LEU A 126 9.11 12.90 -16.31
CA LEU A 126 10.37 12.40 -15.76
C LEU A 126 11.33 11.99 -16.87
N GLN A 127 12.63 12.09 -16.59
CA GLN A 127 13.63 11.33 -17.34
C GLN A 127 13.63 9.86 -16.87
N GLU A 128 14.07 8.95 -17.74
CA GLU A 128 14.09 7.50 -17.45
C GLU A 128 14.88 7.18 -16.17
N ASP A 129 16.05 7.81 -15.98
CA ASP A 129 16.90 7.60 -14.80
C ASP A 129 16.29 8.17 -13.51
N GLU A 130 15.53 9.26 -13.59
CA GLU A 130 14.75 9.79 -12.47
C GLU A 130 13.65 8.81 -12.06
N SER A 131 12.91 8.25 -13.02
CA SER A 131 11.86 7.25 -12.77
C SER A 131 12.42 5.98 -12.13
N GLU A 132 13.54 5.45 -12.64
CA GLU A 132 14.23 4.31 -12.04
C GLU A 132 14.76 4.59 -10.62
N SER A 133 15.24 5.80 -10.37
CA SER A 133 15.69 6.23 -9.04
C SER A 133 14.52 6.30 -8.06
N MET A 134 13.37 6.82 -8.51
CA MET A 134 12.14 6.85 -7.73
C MET A 134 11.64 5.45 -7.39
N ALA A 135 11.67 4.50 -8.33
CA ALA A 135 11.32 3.10 -8.06
C ALA A 135 12.18 2.49 -6.93
N LYS A 136 13.49 2.77 -6.94
CA LYS A 136 14.41 2.33 -5.87
C LYS A 136 14.10 3.02 -4.54
N SER A 137 13.76 4.31 -4.57
CA SER A 137 13.35 5.07 -3.39
C SER A 137 12.07 4.50 -2.78
N PHE A 138 11.04 4.26 -3.61
CA PHE A 138 9.77 3.65 -3.22
C PHE A 138 9.97 2.29 -2.56
N GLY A 139 10.73 1.39 -3.19
CA GLY A 139 11.05 0.08 -2.61
C GLY A 139 11.81 0.16 -1.28
N ARG A 140 12.74 1.13 -1.13
CA ARG A 140 13.42 1.38 0.15
C ARG A 140 12.45 1.90 1.20
N THR A 141 11.60 2.88 0.87
CA THR A 141 10.61 3.44 1.78
C THR A 141 9.69 2.35 2.32
N LYS A 142 9.19 1.46 1.46
CA LYS A 142 8.36 0.30 1.84
C LYS A 142 9.00 -0.64 2.87
N ALA A 143 10.33 -0.65 3.00
CA ALA A 143 11.03 -1.47 3.99
C ALA A 143 11.02 -0.86 5.40
N PHE A 144 10.70 0.43 5.55
CA PHE A 144 10.77 1.17 6.82
C PHE A 144 9.43 1.79 7.25
N VAL A 145 8.42 1.77 6.40
CA VAL A 145 7.08 2.26 6.74
C VAL A 145 6.29 1.19 7.50
N PRO A 146 5.30 1.59 8.32
CA PRO A 146 4.42 0.67 9.02
C PRO A 146 3.79 -0.38 8.09
N SER A 147 3.71 -1.62 8.56
CA SER A 147 3.10 -2.73 7.83
C SER A 147 1.62 -2.95 8.12
N ARG A 148 1.00 -2.01 8.84
CA ARG A 148 -0.43 -2.01 9.16
C ARG A 148 -1.02 -0.64 8.94
N SER A 149 -2.35 -0.59 8.75
CA SER A 149 -3.05 0.69 8.63
C SER A 149 -3.09 1.40 9.98
N HIS A 150 -2.77 2.70 9.96
CA HIS A 150 -2.88 3.63 11.08
C HIS A 150 -3.56 4.91 10.59
N PRO A 151 -4.90 4.93 10.41
CA PRO A 151 -5.60 6.05 9.77
C PRO A 151 -5.54 7.37 10.55
N SER A 152 -5.18 7.32 11.84
CA SER A 152 -4.95 8.52 12.65
C SER A 152 -3.58 9.16 12.43
N ALA A 153 -2.69 8.50 11.69
CA ALA A 153 -1.40 9.06 11.30
C ALA A 153 -1.62 10.21 10.31
N PRO A 154 -0.93 11.35 10.47
CA PRO A 154 -0.97 12.40 9.44
C PRO A 154 -0.50 11.87 8.08
N ASN A 155 -1.14 12.30 7.00
CA ASN A 155 -0.78 11.94 5.62
C ASN A 155 -0.40 13.16 4.75
N LYS A 156 -0.38 14.36 5.35
CA LYS A 156 0.00 15.64 4.73
C LYS A 156 1.27 16.21 5.40
N PRO A 157 2.04 17.06 4.72
CA PRO A 157 3.16 17.78 5.34
C PRO A 157 2.71 18.55 6.59
N PRO A 158 3.58 18.74 7.61
CA PRO A 158 5.01 18.37 7.68
C PRO A 158 5.22 16.88 8.01
N PHE A 159 6.08 16.20 7.24
CA PHE A 159 6.25 14.73 7.27
C PHE A 159 7.04 14.21 8.48
N GLU A 160 7.59 15.06 9.33
CA GLU A 160 8.34 14.69 10.54
C GLU A 160 7.52 13.80 11.49
N THR A 161 6.21 14.03 11.54
CA THR A 161 5.28 13.18 12.33
C THR A 161 5.10 11.80 11.71
N VAL A 162 5.11 11.72 10.37
CA VAL A 162 5.08 10.44 9.63
C VAL A 162 6.39 9.68 9.85
N ILE A 163 7.52 10.37 9.86
CA ILE A 163 8.84 9.80 10.18
C ILE A 163 8.87 9.25 11.62
N GLY A 164 8.28 9.96 12.58
CA GLY A 164 8.13 9.47 13.96
C GLY A 164 7.41 8.12 14.05
N LEU A 165 6.35 7.93 13.25
CA LEU A 165 5.64 6.65 13.14
C LEU A 165 6.44 5.57 12.40
N MET A 166 7.19 5.91 11.35
CA MET A 166 8.08 4.97 10.63
C MET A 166 9.15 4.35 11.55
N THR A 167 9.62 5.11 12.55
CA THR A 167 10.67 4.64 13.46
C THR A 167 10.17 3.79 14.63
N ALA A 168 8.86 3.65 14.81
CA ALA A 168 8.29 2.80 15.85
C ALA A 168 8.20 1.35 15.35
N PRO A 169 9.00 0.39 15.87
CA PRO A 169 9.05 -0.97 15.35
C PRO A 169 7.84 -1.84 15.73
N ILE A 170 6.72 -1.22 16.14
CA ILE A 170 5.58 -1.92 16.77
C ILE A 170 5.00 -2.97 15.82
N ASP A 171 4.76 -2.60 14.57
CA ASP A 171 4.14 -3.53 13.61
C ASP A 171 5.11 -4.63 13.16
N HIS A 172 6.37 -4.28 12.91
CA HIS A 172 7.41 -5.23 12.51
C HIS A 172 7.66 -6.30 13.58
N LEU A 173 7.62 -5.93 14.87
CA LEU A 173 7.68 -6.90 15.96
C LEU A 173 6.45 -7.81 15.96
N GLY A 174 5.26 -7.26 15.72
CA GLY A 174 4.04 -8.04 15.58
C GLY A 174 4.09 -9.01 14.40
N ASP A 175 4.69 -8.61 13.28
CA ASP A 175 4.76 -9.41 12.06
C ASP A 175 5.57 -10.71 12.24
N ILE A 176 6.57 -10.72 13.12
CA ILE A 176 7.32 -11.95 13.46
C ILE A 176 6.38 -13.04 14.01
N PHE A 177 5.30 -12.65 14.69
CA PHE A 177 4.34 -13.57 15.29
C PHE A 177 3.13 -13.85 14.39
N ARG A 178 3.03 -13.18 13.24
CA ARG A 178 1.94 -13.40 12.28
C ARG A 178 2.29 -14.52 11.31
N LYS A 179 1.25 -15.16 10.80
CA LYS A 179 1.35 -16.17 9.76
C LYS A 179 1.22 -15.49 8.40
N PHE A 180 2.13 -15.82 7.49
CA PHE A 180 2.12 -15.40 6.10
C PHE A 180 2.03 -16.64 5.20
N PRO A 181 1.58 -16.49 3.94
CA PRO A 181 1.58 -17.59 2.99
C PRO A 181 3.02 -17.93 2.58
N ASP A 182 3.26 -19.21 2.30
CA ASP A 182 4.56 -19.67 1.80
C ASP A 182 4.85 -19.03 0.42
N GLU A 183 6.12 -18.92 0.02
CA GLU A 183 6.57 -18.36 -1.28
C GLU A 183 6.34 -16.86 -1.53
N THR A 184 5.79 -16.11 -0.57
CA THR A 184 5.66 -14.64 -0.67
C THR A 184 6.80 -13.91 0.04
N ILE A 185 7.02 -12.63 -0.32
CA ILE A 185 7.96 -11.78 0.44
C ILE A 185 7.33 -11.54 1.82
N SER A 186 7.93 -12.15 2.84
CA SER A 186 7.51 -12.06 4.23
C SER A 186 8.54 -11.28 5.05
N PRO A 187 8.09 -10.48 6.05
CA PRO A 187 8.98 -9.84 7.03
C PRO A 187 9.68 -10.85 7.95
N ASN A 188 9.24 -12.12 7.98
CA ASN A 188 9.88 -13.17 8.77
C ASN A 188 10.94 -13.92 7.93
N PRO A 189 12.25 -13.76 8.20
CA PRO A 189 13.30 -14.48 7.49
C PRO A 189 13.33 -15.99 7.78
N SER A 190 12.56 -16.50 8.76
CA SER A 190 12.51 -17.91 9.12
C SER A 190 11.56 -18.76 8.27
N THR A 191 10.80 -18.15 7.35
CA THR A 191 9.92 -18.86 6.39
C THR A 191 10.53 -18.95 4.99
N LYS A 192 11.85 -18.83 4.87
CA LYS A 192 12.63 -19.13 3.66
C LYS A 192 13.46 -20.39 3.85
#